data_AF-A0A250YDY9-F1
#
_entry.id   AF-A0A250YDY9-F1
#
_cell.length_a   1.000
_cell.length_b   1.000
_cell.length_c   1.000
_cell.angle_alpha   90.00
_cell.angle_beta   90.00
_cell.angle_gamma   90.00
#
_symmetry.space_group_name_H-M   'P 1'
#
loop_
_entity.id
_entity.type
_entity.pdbx_description
1 polymer ?
#
loop_
_entity_poly.entity_id
_entity_poly.type
_entity_poly.pdbx_seq_one_letter_code
_entity_poly.pdbx_strand_id
1 'polypeptide(L)'
;MTVLALAWNPTSSLLLLLLLLSPGLRGTPDCSFTHSPITSNFAIKIQELSDYLLQDYPVTVASNLQDVSHSWEGPGMEVGHRLQMHHPAGTRLEELCKGLWRLVLAQRWMEQLKTVAGSHMQRLLESVNTEMHFVTLCPFQPLPSCLRFVQTDISHLLQDISAQLVALKPWITRRNFSQCLELQCQPDSSTLIPPRSPGALEATMLPASQSPLLLLLLLLPPTLLLPVAAWCLCWRRRRITRTTPRPGEQLPPVSCPQEVLLEEQ
;
A
#
# COMPACT_ATOMS: atom_id res chain seq x y z
N MET A 1 7.74 -30.25 41.19
CA MET A 1 7.40 -29.46 39.98
C MET A 1 8.46 -29.77 38.95
N THR A 2 8.17 -30.67 38.02
CA THR A 2 9.08 -31.06 36.93
C THR A 2 9.01 -29.99 35.85
N VAL A 3 10.12 -29.29 35.63
CA VAL A 3 10.29 -28.35 34.51
C VAL A 3 10.66 -29.18 33.29
N LEU A 4 9.71 -29.40 32.39
CA LEU A 4 10.00 -29.92 31.05
C LEU A 4 10.67 -28.79 30.26
N ALA A 5 11.99 -28.86 30.13
CA ALA A 5 12.74 -28.05 29.19
C ALA A 5 12.38 -28.52 27.77
N LEU A 6 11.72 -27.66 26.99
CA LEU A 6 11.51 -27.87 25.56
C LEU A 6 12.87 -27.98 24.87
N ALA A 7 13.22 -29.19 24.43
CA ALA A 7 14.40 -29.42 23.61
C ALA A 7 14.20 -28.75 22.24
N TRP A 8 14.69 -27.52 22.07
CA TRP A 8 14.72 -26.82 20.78
C TRP A 8 15.82 -27.44 19.93
N ASN A 9 15.42 -28.13 18.86
CA ASN A 9 16.35 -28.74 17.92
C ASN A 9 16.81 -27.68 16.88
N PRO A 10 18.09 -27.31 16.83
CA PRO A 10 18.60 -26.25 15.96
C PRO A 10 18.39 -26.52 14.46
N THR A 11 18.24 -27.78 14.05
CA THR A 11 17.92 -28.15 12.66
C THR A 11 16.50 -27.75 12.25
N SER A 12 15.55 -27.71 13.19
CA SER A 12 14.16 -27.29 12.91
C SER A 12 14.07 -25.80 12.59
N SER A 13 14.84 -24.96 13.28
CA SER A 13 14.91 -23.51 12.98
C SER A 13 15.58 -23.24 11.64
N LEU A 14 16.58 -24.04 11.26
CA LEU A 14 17.31 -23.89 10.00
C LEU A 14 16.44 -24.31 8.80
N LEU A 15 15.65 -25.38 8.95
CA LEU A 15 14.65 -25.78 7.96
C LEU A 15 13.53 -24.75 7.82
N LEU A 16 13.05 -24.16 8.92
CA LEU A 16 12.03 -23.09 8.87
C LEU A 16 12.56 -21.85 8.14
N LEU A 17 13.82 -21.48 8.40
CA LEU A 17 14.48 -20.36 7.74
C LEU A 17 14.69 -20.63 6.24
N LEU A 18 15.10 -21.84 5.84
CA LEU A 18 15.17 -22.24 4.43
C LEU A 18 13.79 -22.25 3.76
N LEU A 19 12.74 -22.67 4.46
CA LEU A 19 11.38 -22.66 3.93
C LEU A 19 10.89 -21.21 3.69
N LEU A 20 11.22 -20.29 4.59
CA LEU A 20 10.92 -18.85 4.47
C LEU A 20 11.75 -18.15 3.38
N LEU A 21 12.96 -18.63 3.11
CA LEU A 21 13.87 -18.10 2.07
C LEU A 21 13.66 -18.76 0.69
N SER A 22 12.84 -19.80 0.59
CA SER A 22 12.53 -20.47 -0.68
C SER A 22 11.55 -19.62 -1.50
N PRO A 23 11.94 -19.08 -2.67
CA PRO A 23 11.00 -18.38 -3.56
C PRO A 23 9.90 -19.32 -4.11
N GLY A 24 10.10 -20.64 -3.99
CA GLY A 24 9.31 -21.68 -4.66
C GLY A 24 8.05 -22.18 -3.95
N LEU A 25 7.66 -21.61 -2.80
CA LEU A 25 6.35 -21.88 -2.17
C LEU A 25 5.34 -20.74 -2.36
N ARG A 26 5.74 -19.64 -3.01
CA ARG A 26 4.78 -18.67 -3.53
C ARG A 26 4.19 -19.31 -4.78
N GLY A 27 2.94 -19.75 -4.68
CA GLY A 27 2.15 -20.07 -5.87
C GLY A 27 2.28 -18.95 -6.90
N THR A 28 2.11 -19.28 -8.18
CA THR A 28 2.06 -18.27 -9.24
C THR A 28 1.13 -17.14 -8.79
N PRO A 29 1.60 -15.88 -8.78
CA PRO A 29 0.78 -14.80 -8.26
C PRO A 29 -0.46 -14.70 -9.13
N ASP A 30 -1.62 -14.97 -8.53
CA ASP A 30 -2.89 -15.02 -9.25
C ASP A 30 -3.76 -13.79 -8.99
N CYS A 31 -4.45 -13.33 -10.04
CA CYS A 31 -5.38 -12.20 -9.95
C CYS A 31 -6.67 -12.53 -10.70
N SER A 32 -7.71 -12.86 -9.94
CA SER A 32 -9.07 -13.10 -10.48
C SER A 32 -10.11 -12.78 -9.41
N PHE A 33 -11.33 -12.47 -9.85
CA PHE A 33 -12.40 -12.04 -8.95
C PHE A 33 -13.64 -12.92 -9.12
N THR A 34 -14.03 -13.66 -8.08
CA THR A 34 -15.24 -14.50 -8.10
C THR A 34 -16.52 -13.66 -8.13
N HIS A 35 -16.50 -12.50 -7.47
CA HIS A 35 -17.60 -11.55 -7.41
C HIS A 35 -17.14 -10.21 -7.97
N SER A 36 -18.08 -9.44 -8.57
CA SER A 36 -17.75 -8.13 -9.15
C SER A 36 -17.36 -7.16 -8.03
N PRO A 37 -16.10 -6.68 -7.97
CA PRO A 37 -15.71 -5.69 -6.98
C PRO A 37 -16.17 -4.27 -7.36
N ILE A 38 -16.55 -4.06 -8.62
CA ILE A 38 -16.99 -2.76 -9.14
C ILE A 38 -18.49 -2.60 -8.86
N THR A 39 -18.85 -1.58 -8.09
CA THR A 39 -20.25 -1.29 -7.72
C THR A 39 -21.06 -0.79 -8.93
N SER A 40 -22.37 -0.60 -8.79
CA SER A 40 -23.20 0.04 -9.83
C SER A 40 -23.25 1.56 -9.70
N ASN A 41 -22.85 2.13 -8.57
CA ASN A 41 -22.97 3.55 -8.24
C ASN A 41 -21.64 4.30 -8.24
N PHE A 42 -20.54 3.71 -8.73
CA PHE A 42 -19.24 4.39 -8.84
C PHE A 42 -19.33 5.72 -9.59
N ALA A 43 -20.15 5.81 -10.65
CA ALA A 43 -20.30 7.03 -11.44
C ALA A 43 -20.87 8.19 -10.60
N ILE A 44 -21.82 7.89 -9.71
CA ILE A 44 -22.41 8.88 -8.79
C ILE A 44 -21.34 9.38 -7.83
N LYS A 45 -20.54 8.49 -7.25
CA LYS A 45 -19.44 8.86 -6.34
C LYS A 45 -18.38 9.73 -7.02
N ILE A 46 -18.03 9.42 -8.27
CA ILE A 46 -17.08 10.21 -9.07
C ILE A 46 -17.66 11.60 -9.38
N GLN A 47 -18.94 11.67 -9.74
CA GLN A 47 -19.63 12.94 -9.98
C GLN A 47 -19.67 13.80 -8.71
N GLU A 48 -20.07 13.21 -7.57
CA GLU A 48 -20.06 13.88 -6.27
C GLU A 48 -18.68 14.43 -5.91
N LEU A 49 -17.59 13.69 -6.18
CA LEU A 49 -16.24 14.21 -5.98
C LEU A 49 -15.93 15.38 -6.93
N SER A 50 -16.29 15.24 -8.20
CA SER A 50 -16.05 16.26 -9.24
C SER A 50 -16.73 17.59 -8.92
N ASP A 51 -17.94 17.57 -8.34
CA ASP A 51 -18.69 18.77 -7.97
C ASP A 51 -17.98 19.65 -6.93
N TYR A 52 -17.02 19.09 -6.18
CA TYR A 52 -16.25 19.81 -5.16
C TYR A 52 -14.78 20.07 -5.56
N LEU A 53 -14.34 19.64 -6.74
CA LEU A 53 -12.96 19.78 -7.19
C LEU A 53 -12.76 20.98 -8.11
N LEU A 54 -11.56 21.57 -8.02
CA LEU A 54 -11.04 22.42 -9.08
C LEU A 54 -10.66 21.53 -10.26
N GLN A 55 -11.38 21.66 -11.37
CA GLN A 55 -11.32 20.71 -12.49
C GLN A 55 -9.96 20.66 -13.18
N ASP A 56 -9.18 21.73 -13.06
CA ASP A 56 -7.83 21.96 -13.57
C ASP A 56 -6.74 21.67 -12.52
N TYR A 57 -7.10 21.08 -11.37
CA TYR A 57 -6.12 20.70 -10.36
C TYR A 57 -5.08 19.74 -10.99
N PRO A 58 -3.78 20.02 -10.85
CA PRO A 58 -2.73 19.28 -11.54
C PRO A 58 -2.51 17.89 -10.94
N VAL A 59 -2.59 16.87 -11.79
CA VAL A 59 -2.42 15.45 -11.44
C VAL A 59 -1.44 14.79 -12.38
N THR A 60 -0.98 13.58 -12.07
CA THR A 60 -0.06 12.85 -12.94
C THR A 60 -0.66 11.55 -13.46
N VAL A 61 -0.48 11.30 -14.75
CA VAL A 61 -0.88 10.03 -15.41
C VAL A 61 0.32 9.45 -16.16
N ALA A 62 0.38 8.13 -16.28
CA ALA A 62 1.45 7.50 -17.04
C ALA A 62 1.26 7.72 -18.56
N SER A 63 2.27 8.28 -19.21
CA SER A 63 2.24 8.64 -20.64
C SER A 63 2.73 7.53 -21.56
N ASN A 64 3.53 6.59 -21.05
CA ASN A 64 4.16 5.53 -21.84
C ASN A 64 3.75 4.12 -21.37
N LEU A 65 2.55 3.96 -20.82
CA LEU A 65 1.98 2.61 -20.63
C LEU A 65 1.87 1.93 -22.00
N GLN A 66 2.36 0.70 -22.09
CA GLN A 66 2.40 -0.03 -23.35
C GLN A 66 1.01 -0.16 -23.95
N ASP A 67 0.86 0.28 -25.20
CA ASP A 67 -0.15 -0.27 -26.09
C ASP A 67 0.35 -1.63 -26.57
N VAL A 68 -0.24 -2.70 -26.04
CA VAL A 68 0.20 -4.08 -26.32
C VAL A 68 -0.14 -4.50 -27.77
N SER A 69 -0.67 -3.59 -28.60
CA SER A 69 -1.12 -3.86 -29.96
C SER A 69 -0.02 -4.14 -31.00
N HIS A 70 1.27 -4.14 -30.64
CA HIS A 70 2.34 -4.38 -31.61
C HIS A 70 3.45 -5.27 -31.06
N SER A 71 3.30 -6.59 -31.21
CA SER A 71 4.43 -7.52 -31.27
C SER A 71 4.19 -8.58 -32.34
N TRP A 72 3.95 -8.14 -33.58
CA TRP A 72 4.18 -8.93 -34.78
C TRP A 72 4.59 -7.99 -35.93
N GLU A 73 5.83 -7.52 -35.93
CA GLU A 73 6.49 -7.14 -37.18
C GLU A 73 7.11 -8.42 -37.76
N GLY A 74 6.29 -9.18 -38.49
CA GLY A 74 6.80 -10.08 -39.51
C GLY A 74 7.35 -9.25 -40.68
N PRO A 75 8.37 -9.74 -41.42
CA PRO A 75 8.92 -9.01 -42.55
C PRO A 75 7.85 -8.85 -43.64
N GLY A 76 7.85 -7.67 -44.26
CA GLY A 76 6.75 -7.15 -45.04
C GLY A 76 6.26 -8.03 -46.20
N MET A 77 4.95 -7.95 -46.43
CA MET A 77 4.37 -8.15 -47.75
C MET A 77 3.18 -7.22 -47.95
N GLU A 78 2.98 -6.90 -49.21
CA GLU A 78 2.38 -5.69 -49.75
C GLU A 78 0.87 -5.50 -49.55
N VAL A 79 0.47 -4.26 -49.81
CA VAL A 79 -0.88 -3.70 -49.83
C VAL A 79 -1.84 -4.51 -50.72
N GLY A 80 -3.00 -4.89 -50.17
CA GLY A 80 -4.09 -5.43 -50.98
C GLY A 80 -5.36 -5.74 -50.21
N HIS A 81 -6.38 -4.91 -50.44
CA HIS A 81 -7.81 -5.16 -50.21
C HIS A 81 -8.38 -5.17 -48.78
N ARG A 82 -9.38 -4.28 -48.63
CA ARG A 82 -10.44 -4.23 -47.61
C ARG A 82 -10.92 -5.64 -47.24
N LEU A 83 -10.46 -6.14 -46.10
CA LEU A 83 -11.04 -7.28 -45.41
C LEU A 83 -11.41 -6.84 -44.00
N GLN A 84 -12.63 -7.20 -43.61
CA GLN A 84 -13.16 -7.04 -42.26
C GLN A 84 -12.10 -7.44 -41.23
N MET A 85 -11.67 -6.47 -40.42
CA MET A 85 -10.85 -6.67 -39.24
C MET A 85 -11.65 -7.47 -38.21
N HIS A 86 -11.68 -8.78 -38.39
CA HIS A 86 -11.91 -9.71 -37.28
C HIS A 86 -10.78 -9.48 -36.28
N HIS A 87 -11.07 -8.71 -35.24
CA HIS A 87 -10.17 -8.48 -34.13
C HIS A 87 -9.86 -9.84 -33.47
N PRO A 88 -8.58 -10.25 -33.41
CA PRO A 88 -8.23 -11.52 -32.80
C PRO A 88 -8.59 -11.49 -31.31
N ALA A 89 -9.12 -12.60 -30.78
CA ALA A 89 -9.64 -12.69 -29.42
C ALA A 89 -8.62 -12.36 -28.30
N GLY A 90 -7.34 -12.23 -28.64
CA GLY A 90 -6.26 -11.77 -27.75
C GLY A 90 -6.27 -10.27 -27.42
N THR A 91 -6.75 -9.41 -28.32
CA THR A 91 -6.70 -7.94 -28.12
C THR A 91 -7.54 -7.46 -26.95
N ARG A 92 -8.60 -8.22 -26.59
CA ARG A 92 -9.51 -7.82 -25.52
C ARG A 92 -8.89 -7.92 -24.13
N LEU A 93 -7.99 -8.89 -23.87
CA LEU A 93 -7.37 -8.99 -22.55
C LEU A 93 -6.34 -7.88 -22.32
N GLU A 94 -5.62 -7.51 -23.37
CA GLU A 94 -4.63 -6.43 -23.37
C GLU A 94 -5.25 -5.08 -23.04
N GLU A 95 -6.35 -4.74 -23.72
CA GLU A 95 -7.13 -3.52 -23.43
C GLU A 95 -7.62 -3.49 -21.98
N LEU A 96 -8.01 -4.66 -21.45
CA LEU A 96 -8.44 -4.79 -20.05
C LEU A 96 -7.27 -4.66 -19.06
N CYS A 97 -6.09 -5.21 -19.37
CA CYS A 97 -4.89 -4.99 -18.56
C CYS A 97 -4.51 -3.51 -18.53
N LYS A 98 -4.58 -2.81 -19.67
CA LYS A 98 -4.32 -1.36 -19.75
C LYS A 98 -5.28 -0.57 -18.86
N GLY A 99 -6.57 -0.89 -18.91
CA GLY A 99 -7.55 -0.27 -18.02
C GLY A 99 -7.28 -0.57 -16.55
N LEU A 100 -6.91 -1.81 -16.23
CA LEU A 100 -6.55 -2.21 -14.87
C LEU A 100 -5.29 -1.48 -14.36
N TRP A 101 -4.25 -1.32 -15.19
CA TRP A 101 -3.05 -0.56 -14.84
C TRP A 101 -3.34 0.90 -14.56
N ARG A 102 -4.19 1.54 -15.38
CA ARG A 102 -4.66 2.90 -15.13
C ARG A 102 -5.37 3.02 -13.78
N LEU A 103 -6.22 2.06 -13.44
CA LEU A 103 -6.87 2.02 -12.12
C LEU A 103 -5.87 1.82 -10.97
N VAL A 104 -4.84 0.98 -11.13
CA VAL A 104 -3.75 0.84 -10.14
C VAL A 104 -3.02 2.15 -9.89
N LEU A 105 -2.70 2.89 -10.97
CA LEU A 105 -2.03 4.18 -10.85
C LEU A 105 -2.96 5.24 -10.24
N ALA A 106 -4.21 5.29 -10.69
CA ALA A 106 -5.24 6.18 -10.14
C ALA A 106 -5.47 5.94 -8.64
N GLN A 107 -5.50 4.68 -8.21
CA GLN A 107 -5.67 4.31 -6.79
C GLN A 107 -4.56 4.91 -5.93
N ARG A 108 -3.30 4.80 -6.36
CA ARG A 108 -2.17 5.42 -5.64
C ARG A 108 -2.31 6.93 -5.59
N TRP A 109 -2.79 7.54 -6.67
CA TRP A 109 -2.96 8.97 -6.75
C TRP A 109 -4.10 9.47 -5.82
N MET A 110 -5.20 8.71 -5.72
CA MET A 110 -6.26 8.96 -4.75
C MET A 110 -5.75 8.92 -3.30
N GLU A 111 -4.89 7.95 -2.97
CA GLU A 111 -4.24 7.91 -1.65
C GLU A 111 -3.36 9.13 -1.39
N GLN A 112 -2.60 9.60 -2.38
CA GLN A 112 -1.81 10.82 -2.22
C GLN A 112 -2.70 12.04 -1.98
N LEU A 113 -3.78 12.21 -2.75
CA LEU A 113 -4.70 13.33 -2.56
C LEU A 113 -5.34 13.35 -1.18
N LYS A 114 -5.69 12.19 -0.63
CA LYS A 114 -6.28 12.09 0.70
C LYS A 114 -5.38 12.69 1.78
N THR A 115 -4.06 12.69 1.60
CA THR A 115 -3.11 13.23 2.58
C THR A 115 -3.08 14.75 2.64
N VAL A 116 -3.46 15.43 1.56
CA VAL A 116 -3.45 16.90 1.44
C VAL A 116 -4.85 17.51 1.51
N ALA A 117 -5.89 16.68 1.48
CA ALA A 117 -7.29 17.09 1.47
C ALA A 117 -7.81 17.47 2.86
N GLY A 118 -8.69 18.46 2.92
CA GLY A 118 -9.49 18.75 4.12
C GLY A 118 -10.49 17.63 4.43
N SER A 119 -11.01 17.58 5.66
CA SER A 119 -11.81 16.45 6.18
C SER A 119 -13.06 16.09 5.34
N HIS A 120 -13.73 17.07 4.73
CA HIS A 120 -14.85 16.81 3.82
C HIS A 120 -14.37 16.18 2.50
N MET A 121 -13.37 16.80 1.88
CA MET A 121 -12.78 16.33 0.62
C MET A 121 -12.15 14.94 0.77
N GLN A 122 -11.50 14.67 1.90
CA GLN A 122 -10.96 13.35 2.22
C GLN A 122 -12.03 12.25 2.20
N ARG A 123 -13.25 12.54 2.67
CA ARG A 123 -14.38 11.58 2.61
C ARG A 123 -14.85 11.33 1.19
N LEU A 124 -14.90 12.37 0.34
CA LEU A 124 -15.25 12.22 -1.07
C LEU A 124 -14.19 11.41 -1.82
N LEU A 125 -12.90 11.72 -1.61
CA LEU A 125 -11.78 10.98 -2.17
C LEU A 125 -11.77 9.53 -1.71
N GLU A 126 -12.04 9.27 -0.43
CA GLU A 126 -12.16 7.91 0.08
C GLU A 126 -13.32 7.15 -0.57
N SER A 127 -14.48 7.81 -0.72
CA SER A 127 -15.64 7.21 -1.40
C SER A 127 -15.29 6.74 -2.81
N VAL A 128 -14.58 7.55 -3.60
CA VAL A 128 -14.11 7.18 -4.95
C VAL A 128 -12.99 6.14 -4.90
N ASN A 129 -12.03 6.27 -3.98
CA ASN A 129 -10.92 5.32 -3.82
C ASN A 129 -11.43 3.89 -3.52
N THR A 130 -12.49 3.73 -2.75
CA THR A 130 -13.09 2.40 -2.49
C THR A 130 -13.57 1.70 -3.76
N GLU A 131 -13.96 2.43 -4.81
CA GLU A 131 -14.40 1.85 -6.09
C GLU A 131 -13.26 1.21 -6.88
N MET A 132 -12.02 1.64 -6.65
CA MET A 132 -10.83 1.09 -7.29
C MET A 132 -9.93 0.33 -6.31
N HIS A 133 -10.26 0.27 -5.01
CA HIS A 133 -9.43 -0.37 -3.99
C HIS A 133 -9.19 -1.86 -4.24
N PHE A 134 -10.08 -2.53 -4.99
CA PHE A 134 -9.92 -3.94 -5.35
C PHE A 134 -8.63 -4.25 -6.12
N VAL A 135 -8.03 -3.26 -6.80
CA VAL A 135 -6.76 -3.45 -7.51
C VAL A 135 -5.61 -3.77 -6.54
N THR A 136 -5.75 -3.41 -5.26
CA THR A 136 -4.78 -3.73 -4.20
C THR A 136 -4.85 -5.19 -3.75
N LEU A 137 -5.93 -5.91 -4.08
CA LEU A 137 -6.09 -7.33 -3.78
C LEU A 137 -5.21 -8.22 -4.68
N CYS A 138 -4.73 -7.67 -5.80
CA CYS A 138 -3.82 -8.37 -6.69
C CYS A 138 -2.37 -8.02 -6.38
N PRO A 139 -1.44 -8.99 -6.42
CA PRO A 139 -0.03 -8.80 -6.09
C PRO A 139 0.74 -8.14 -7.24
N PHE A 140 0.36 -6.91 -7.61
CA PHE A 140 1.06 -6.14 -8.62
C PHE A 140 2.54 -5.97 -8.27
N GLN A 141 3.40 -6.09 -9.27
CA GLN A 141 4.81 -5.77 -9.11
C GLN A 141 4.99 -4.27 -8.82
N PRO A 142 6.12 -3.87 -8.19
CA PRO A 142 6.50 -2.47 -8.06
C PRO A 142 6.49 -1.76 -9.42
N LEU A 143 6.27 -0.43 -9.42
CA LEU A 143 6.25 0.32 -10.69
C LEU A 143 7.60 0.18 -11.39
N PRO A 144 7.61 -0.12 -12.70
CA PRO A 144 8.85 -0.21 -13.45
C PRO A 144 9.48 1.19 -13.55
N SER A 145 10.81 1.24 -13.56
CA SER A 145 11.58 2.51 -13.63
C SER A 145 11.42 3.25 -14.96
N CYS A 146 10.97 2.56 -16.02
CA CYS A 146 10.69 3.15 -17.33
C CYS A 146 9.43 4.01 -17.34
N LEU A 147 8.55 3.90 -16.33
CA LEU A 147 7.26 4.57 -16.35
C LEU A 147 7.44 6.09 -16.26
N ARG A 148 6.93 6.79 -17.27
CA ARG A 148 6.96 8.25 -17.37
C ARG A 148 5.60 8.81 -17.03
N PHE A 149 5.61 9.85 -16.21
CA PHE A 149 4.40 10.54 -15.80
C PHE A 149 4.36 11.92 -16.44
N VAL A 150 3.19 12.29 -16.93
CA VAL A 150 2.90 13.62 -17.45
C VAL A 150 1.82 14.25 -16.59
N GLN A 151 1.88 15.58 -16.47
CA GLN A 151 0.85 16.35 -15.80
C GLN A 151 -0.42 16.41 -16.67
N THR A 152 -1.57 16.27 -16.04
CA THR A 152 -2.90 16.44 -16.63
C THR A 152 -3.84 17.04 -15.60
N ASP A 153 -5.03 17.44 -16.02
CA ASP A 153 -6.06 17.95 -15.14
C ASP A 153 -6.78 16.79 -14.40
N ILE A 154 -7.23 17.03 -13.18
CA ILE A 154 -7.94 16.03 -12.37
C ILE A 154 -9.24 15.58 -13.04
N SER A 155 -9.90 16.46 -13.78
CA SER A 155 -11.10 16.15 -14.54
C SER A 155 -10.85 15.02 -15.55
N HIS A 156 -9.73 15.05 -16.27
CA HIS A 156 -9.32 13.99 -17.20
C HIS A 156 -9.02 12.66 -16.49
N LEU A 157 -8.38 12.71 -15.30
CA LEU A 157 -8.14 11.51 -14.50
C LEU A 157 -9.47 10.88 -14.04
N LEU A 158 -10.42 11.67 -13.55
CA LEU A 158 -11.73 11.18 -13.10
C LEU A 158 -12.55 10.58 -14.25
N GLN A 159 -12.51 11.21 -15.43
CA GLN A 159 -13.13 10.70 -16.64
C GLN A 159 -12.53 9.35 -17.05
N ASP A 160 -11.19 9.24 -17.03
CA ASP A 160 -10.51 7.98 -17.35
C ASP A 160 -10.87 6.88 -16.35
N ILE A 161 -10.86 7.16 -15.04
CA ILE A 161 -11.30 6.20 -14.00
C ILE A 161 -12.71 5.68 -14.30
N SER A 162 -13.66 6.57 -14.54
CA SER A 162 -15.04 6.19 -14.87
C SER A 162 -15.09 5.31 -16.11
N ALA A 163 -14.39 5.70 -17.19
CA ALA A 163 -14.33 4.94 -18.43
C ALA A 163 -13.73 3.54 -18.23
N GLN A 164 -12.62 3.42 -17.49
CA GLN A 164 -11.99 2.13 -17.20
C GLN A 164 -12.89 1.24 -16.35
N LEU A 165 -13.58 1.78 -15.33
CA LEU A 165 -14.52 0.99 -14.52
C LEU A 165 -15.71 0.49 -15.35
N VAL A 166 -16.27 1.32 -16.24
CA VAL A 166 -17.34 0.90 -17.18
C VAL A 166 -16.85 -0.24 -18.08
N ALA A 167 -15.68 -0.09 -18.69
CA ALA A 167 -15.12 -1.09 -19.60
C ALA A 167 -14.80 -2.41 -18.89
N LEU A 168 -14.27 -2.34 -17.66
CA LEU A 168 -13.80 -3.48 -16.90
C LEU A 168 -14.94 -4.27 -16.22
N LYS A 169 -16.00 -3.59 -15.79
CA LYS A 169 -17.15 -4.18 -15.07
C LYS A 169 -17.70 -5.49 -15.66
N PRO A 170 -17.98 -5.63 -16.97
CA PRO A 170 -18.52 -6.87 -17.53
C PRO A 170 -17.50 -8.03 -17.57
N TRP A 171 -16.19 -7.73 -17.49
CA TRP A 171 -15.10 -8.70 -17.67
C TRP A 171 -14.37 -9.07 -16.38
N ILE A 172 -14.48 -8.25 -15.33
CA ILE A 172 -13.71 -8.39 -14.08
C ILE A 172 -13.88 -9.76 -13.40
N THR A 173 -15.04 -10.41 -13.56
CA THR A 173 -15.30 -11.77 -13.02
C THR A 173 -15.15 -12.90 -14.04
N ARG A 174 -14.94 -12.56 -15.32
CA ARG A 174 -14.92 -13.53 -16.43
C ARG A 174 -13.51 -13.83 -16.95
N ARG A 175 -12.52 -13.07 -16.49
CA ARG A 175 -11.14 -13.12 -16.97
C ARG A 175 -10.18 -13.34 -15.80
N ASN A 176 -9.03 -13.91 -16.15
CA ASN A 176 -7.89 -14.00 -15.27
C ASN A 176 -6.91 -12.87 -15.64
N PHE A 177 -6.52 -12.08 -14.65
CA PHE A 177 -5.65 -10.91 -14.77
C PHE A 177 -4.23 -11.17 -14.21
N SER A 178 -3.85 -12.43 -13.94
CA SER A 178 -2.49 -12.80 -13.50
C SER A 178 -1.42 -12.31 -14.49
N GLN A 179 -1.74 -12.25 -15.80
CA GLN A 179 -0.86 -11.71 -16.84
C GLN A 179 -0.72 -10.17 -16.79
N CYS A 180 -1.63 -9.47 -16.11
CA CYS A 180 -1.60 -8.02 -15.97
C CYS A 180 -0.79 -7.58 -14.73
N LEU A 181 -0.22 -8.48 -13.93
CA LEU A 181 0.43 -8.10 -12.67
C LEU A 181 1.71 -7.27 -12.83
N GLU A 182 2.28 -7.26 -14.03
CA GLU A 182 3.46 -6.49 -14.40
C GLU A 182 3.05 -5.35 -15.35
N LEU A 183 3.23 -4.10 -14.90
CA LEU A 183 2.99 -2.93 -15.75
C LEU A 183 4.09 -2.86 -16.79
N GLN A 184 3.73 -2.74 -18.07
CA GLN A 184 4.71 -2.64 -19.16
C GLN A 184 4.73 -1.23 -19.73
N CYS A 185 5.92 -0.76 -20.07
CA CYS A 185 6.13 0.51 -20.76
C CYS A 185 6.23 0.27 -22.26
N GLN A 186 5.77 1.24 -23.06
CA GLN A 186 6.05 1.26 -24.48
C GLN A 186 7.57 1.37 -24.70
N PRO A 187 8.17 0.55 -25.60
CA PRO A 187 9.59 0.68 -25.92
C PRO A 187 9.85 2.05 -26.54
N ASP A 188 10.93 2.71 -26.10
CA ASP A 188 11.32 4.03 -26.62
C ASP A 188 11.56 3.94 -28.12
N SER A 189 10.60 4.43 -28.90
CA SER A 189 10.81 4.72 -30.33
C SER A 189 11.78 5.90 -30.41
N SER A 190 13.07 5.59 -30.40
CA SER A 190 14.15 6.58 -30.49
C SER A 190 14.11 7.25 -31.86
N THR A 191 13.30 8.29 -32.07
CA THR A 191 13.50 9.44 -32.99
C THR A 191 12.23 10.30 -33.09
N LEU A 192 11.96 11.14 -32.10
CA LEU A 192 11.44 12.51 -32.32
C LEU A 192 11.35 13.24 -30.98
N ILE A 193 12.25 14.20 -30.83
CA ILE A 193 12.33 15.17 -29.75
C ILE A 193 10.98 15.92 -29.67
N PRO A 194 10.24 15.92 -28.54
CA PRO A 194 9.13 16.85 -28.37
C PRO A 194 9.68 18.25 -28.10
N PRO A 195 8.94 19.33 -28.46
CA PRO A 195 9.45 20.69 -28.34
C PRO A 195 9.68 21.02 -26.86
N ARG A 196 10.89 21.50 -26.59
CA ARG A 196 11.33 21.98 -25.28
C ARG A 196 10.58 23.27 -24.95
N SER A 197 9.58 23.19 -24.07
CA SER A 197 9.02 24.38 -23.43
C SER A 197 10.04 24.94 -22.42
N PRO A 198 10.16 26.28 -22.28
CA PRO A 198 11.19 26.89 -21.45
C PRO A 198 10.72 27.08 -20.01
N GLY A 199 11.53 26.60 -19.06
CA GLY A 199 11.84 27.37 -17.85
C GLY A 199 11.14 26.98 -16.55
N ALA A 200 11.99 26.62 -15.58
CA ALA A 200 11.87 26.81 -14.13
C ALA A 200 10.99 25.82 -13.33
N LEU A 201 11.64 24.81 -12.75
CA LEU A 201 11.86 24.70 -11.29
C LEU A 201 12.71 23.44 -11.04
N GLU A 202 14.02 23.67 -11.00
CA GLU A 202 14.99 22.74 -10.44
C GLU A 202 14.97 22.89 -8.90
N ALA A 203 15.26 21.80 -8.20
CA ALA A 203 15.38 21.65 -6.74
C ALA A 203 14.09 21.35 -5.94
N THR A 204 13.80 20.07 -5.76
CA THR A 204 13.90 19.42 -4.44
C THR A 204 14.08 17.92 -4.67
N MET A 205 15.26 17.42 -4.33
CA MET A 205 15.61 16.01 -4.40
C MET A 205 14.71 15.22 -3.44
N LEU A 206 13.97 14.24 -3.97
CA LEU A 206 13.40 13.16 -3.16
C LEU A 206 14.56 12.45 -2.44
N PRO A 207 14.55 12.31 -1.10
CA PRO A 207 15.56 11.51 -0.45
C PRO A 207 15.39 10.06 -0.91
N ALA A 208 16.48 9.51 -1.43
CA ALA A 208 16.62 8.13 -1.86
C ALA A 208 15.95 7.18 -0.85
N SER A 209 15.20 6.21 -1.36
CA SER A 209 14.61 5.08 -0.64
C SER A 209 15.63 4.47 0.33
N GLN A 210 15.55 4.86 1.60
CA GLN A 210 16.48 4.41 2.63
C GLN A 210 16.04 3.02 3.08
N SER A 211 16.94 2.06 2.85
CA SER A 211 16.70 0.64 3.03
C SER A 211 16.32 0.29 4.49
N PRO A 212 15.35 -0.62 4.70
CA PRO A 212 14.88 -1.01 6.05
C PRO A 212 15.96 -1.71 6.89
N LEU A 213 17.09 -2.09 6.27
CA LEU A 213 18.24 -2.72 6.92
C LEU A 213 19.08 -1.72 7.75
N LEU A 214 19.16 -0.46 7.31
CA LEU A 214 19.89 0.60 8.03
C LEU A 214 19.17 1.03 9.31
N LEU A 215 17.83 1.09 9.27
CA LEU A 215 17.01 1.40 10.44
C LEU A 215 17.13 0.30 11.51
N LEU A 216 17.18 -0.97 11.08
CA LEU A 216 17.32 -2.11 11.97
C LEU A 216 18.69 -2.13 12.66
N LEU A 217 19.76 -1.80 11.92
CA LEU A 217 21.13 -1.73 12.46
C LEU A 217 21.30 -0.62 13.50
N LEU A 218 20.58 0.49 13.35
CA LEU A 218 20.64 1.65 14.26
C LEU A 218 19.86 1.43 15.58
N LEU A 219 18.89 0.51 15.59
CA LEU A 219 18.03 0.20 16.75
C LEU A 219 18.55 -0.94 17.65
N LEU A 220 19.62 -1.63 17.22
CA LEU A 220 20.26 -2.70 17.99
C LEU A 220 21.09 -2.23 19.21
N PRO A 221 21.78 -1.07 19.21
CA PRO A 221 22.50 -0.63 20.41
C PRO A 221 21.64 -0.10 21.58
N PRO A 222 20.49 0.59 21.39
CA PRO A 222 19.70 1.13 22.52
C PRO A 222 18.86 0.10 23.28
N THR A 223 18.39 -0.96 22.61
CA THR A 223 17.42 -1.91 23.18
C THR A 223 18.03 -2.91 24.18
N LEU A 224 19.35 -3.11 24.13
CA LEU A 224 20.08 -3.96 25.07
C LEU A 224 20.60 -3.23 26.33
N LEU A 225 20.73 -1.90 26.31
CA LEU A 225 21.33 -1.14 27.44
C LEU A 225 20.31 -0.66 28.49
N LEU A 226 19.04 -0.47 28.10
CA LEU A 226 17.96 -0.08 29.02
C LEU A 226 17.63 -1.13 30.11
N PRO A 227 17.59 -2.45 29.83
CA PRO A 227 17.24 -3.43 30.87
C PRO A 227 18.34 -3.59 31.94
N VAL A 228 19.61 -3.36 31.61
CA VAL A 228 20.73 -3.46 32.57
C VAL A 228 20.70 -2.31 33.58
N ALA A 229 20.44 -1.08 33.14
CA ALA A 229 20.34 0.06 34.05
C ALA A 229 19.13 -0.06 34.99
N ALA A 230 17.97 -0.49 34.46
CA ALA A 230 16.77 -0.74 35.26
C ALA A 230 16.98 -1.88 36.28
N TRP A 231 17.65 -2.97 35.87
CA TRP A 231 18.02 -4.08 36.76
C TRP A 231 18.96 -3.62 37.88
N CYS A 232 19.99 -2.82 37.55
CA CYS A 232 20.93 -2.27 38.52
C CYS A 232 20.26 -1.36 39.56
N LEU A 233 19.32 -0.50 39.15
CA LEU A 233 18.59 0.40 40.06
C LEU A 233 17.63 -0.37 40.98
N CYS A 234 16.92 -1.37 40.45
CA CYS A 234 16.05 -2.25 41.24
C CYS A 234 16.85 -3.07 42.26
N TRP A 235 18.03 -3.55 41.87
CA TRP A 235 18.91 -4.30 42.77
C TRP A 235 19.54 -3.42 43.86
N ARG A 236 19.88 -2.17 43.54
CA ARG A 236 20.35 -1.17 44.53
C ARG A 236 19.26 -0.83 45.54
N ARG A 237 18.01 -0.60 45.09
CA ARG A 237 16.86 -0.33 46.00
C ARG A 237 16.59 -1.49 46.95
N ARG A 238 16.61 -2.73 46.46
CA ARG A 238 16.42 -3.93 47.30
C ARG A 238 17.53 -4.12 48.35
N ARG A 239 18.77 -3.72 48.04
CA ARG A 239 19.86 -3.76 49.03
C ARG A 239 19.70 -2.70 50.12
N ILE A 240 19.29 -1.48 49.77
CA ILE A 240 19.09 -0.39 50.74
C ILE A 240 17.96 -0.72 51.73
N THR A 241 16.87 -1.33 51.27
CA THR A 241 15.76 -1.77 52.15
C THR A 241 16.09 -2.96 53.06
N ARG A 242 17.22 -3.65 52.86
CA ARG A 242 17.67 -4.75 53.73
C ARG A 242 18.67 -4.29 54.79
N THR A 243 19.07 -3.01 54.79
CA THR A 243 20.06 -2.45 55.71
C THR A 243 19.48 -1.27 56.49
N THR A 244 18.41 -1.52 57.24
CA THR A 244 18.00 -0.66 58.36
C THR A 244 17.61 -1.55 59.53
N PRO A 245 18.42 -1.62 60.60
CA PRO A 245 18.00 -2.14 61.89
C PRO A 245 16.91 -1.24 62.48
N ARG A 246 15.90 -1.84 63.14
CA ARG A 246 14.93 -1.10 63.96
C ARG A 246 15.58 -0.67 65.28
N PRO A 247 15.34 0.58 65.72
CA PRO A 247 15.18 0.89 67.14
C PRO A 247 13.81 1.54 67.39
N GLY A 248 13.15 1.12 68.47
CA GLY A 248 11.85 1.62 68.88
C GLY A 248 11.94 2.77 69.88
N GLU A 249 10.84 3.52 70.01
CA GLU A 249 10.49 4.28 71.22
C GLU A 249 8.97 4.55 71.27
N GLN A 250 8.46 4.76 72.49
CA GLN A 250 7.11 4.47 72.98
C GLN A 250 6.08 5.63 72.90
N LEU A 251 4.79 5.23 73.01
CA LEU A 251 3.44 5.86 73.17
C LEU A 251 3.26 6.98 74.26
N PRO A 252 2.03 7.50 74.61
CA PRO A 252 0.82 8.07 73.91
C PRO A 252 0.18 9.27 74.75
N PRO A 253 -1.16 9.56 74.89
CA PRO A 253 -2.43 9.24 74.17
C PRO A 253 -3.40 10.46 73.96
N VAL A 254 -4.69 10.17 73.62
CA VAL A 254 -5.97 10.95 73.65
C VAL A 254 -6.62 10.92 72.24
N SER A 255 -7.87 10.50 71.96
CA SER A 255 -9.03 10.01 72.73
C SER A 255 -9.99 9.28 71.78
N CYS A 256 -10.76 8.31 72.30
CA CYS A 256 -12.01 7.83 71.71
C CYS A 256 -13.21 8.55 72.36
N PRO A 257 -14.39 8.54 71.71
CA PRO A 257 -15.60 8.10 72.42
C PRO A 257 -16.36 6.97 71.71
N GLN A 258 -17.20 6.30 72.50
CA GLN A 258 -17.92 5.03 72.31
C GLN A 258 -19.19 5.07 71.43
N GLU A 259 -19.45 3.87 70.87
CA GLU A 259 -20.71 3.15 70.57
C GLU A 259 -22.07 3.77 70.93
N VAL A 260 -23.07 3.60 70.04
CA VAL A 260 -24.37 2.92 70.33
C VAL A 260 -24.93 2.28 69.03
N LEU A 261 -25.38 1.04 69.18
CA LEU A 261 -26.12 0.14 68.27
C LEU A 261 -27.64 0.38 68.40
N LEU A 262 -28.42 0.45 67.30
CA LEU A 262 -29.70 -0.28 67.11
C LEU A 262 -30.45 0.05 65.81
N GLU A 263 -31.02 -1.01 65.25
CA GLU A 263 -32.09 -1.12 64.24
C GLU A 263 -33.37 -0.29 64.51
N GLU A 264 -34.10 -0.10 63.40
CA GLU A 264 -35.56 -0.04 63.20
C GLU A 264 -36.20 1.32 62.83
N GLN A 265 -36.89 1.27 61.68
CA GLN A 265 -37.83 2.21 61.02
C GLN A 265 -37.32 3.52 60.40
#